data_AF-A0A817DYL4-F1
#
_entry.id   AF-A0A817DYL4-F1
#
_cell.length_a   1.000
_cell.length_b   1.000
_cell.length_c   1.000
_cell.angle_alpha   90.00
_cell.angle_beta   90.00
_cell.angle_gamma   90.00
#
_symmetry.space_group_name_H-M   'P 1'
#
loop_
_entity.id
_entity.type
_entity.pdbx_description
1 polymer ?
#
loop_
_entity_poly.entity_id
_entity_poly.type
_entity_poly.pdbx_seq_one_letter_code
_entity_poly.pdbx_strand_id
1 'polypeptide(L)'
;MVAEGLIHDPNDPELLEAMKYLALPAEEKIKLRSQPFDAKKACWVPDPKESFIAAEIESTKDNQVTVKTCKGESRTVKKDDVQEMNPPKYWCLDDMADLTYLNDASVLATLRDRYGRWLIYTYSGLFCVVINPYKRLPIYNMKVVLAYRGRKRTEVAPHLYAISDTAYSNMLRDRENQSMLITGESGAGKTENTKKVIQYFALVAAAGTKKEDEGKKTMTLEDQIVSANPVLEAYGNAKTTRNNNSSRFGKFIRIHFGPSGKIAGADIEVYLLEKSRVIFQQPGKI
;
A
#
# COMPACT_ATOMS: atom_id res chain seq x y z
N MET A 1 -29.65 -21.15 12.10
CA MET A 1 -29.25 -20.02 12.98
C MET A 1 -27.84 -19.60 12.58
N VAL A 2 -27.74 -18.76 11.56
CA VAL A 2 -26.46 -18.25 11.05
C VAL A 2 -26.15 -16.98 11.82
N ALA A 3 -24.95 -16.88 12.36
CA ALA A 3 -24.53 -15.86 13.34
C ALA A 3 -24.79 -14.42 12.87
N GLU A 4 -25.76 -13.75 13.51
CA GLU A 4 -26.10 -12.33 13.41
C GLU A 4 -25.07 -11.40 14.11
N GLY A 5 -23.80 -11.81 14.20
CA GLY A 5 -22.80 -11.21 15.10
C GLY A 5 -21.78 -10.23 14.48
N LEU A 6 -21.88 -9.88 13.20
CA LEU A 6 -20.95 -8.94 12.55
C LEU A 6 -21.71 -7.87 11.75
N ILE A 7 -22.70 -7.24 12.39
CA ILE A 7 -23.24 -5.98 11.89
C ILE A 7 -22.21 -4.91 12.22
N HIS A 8 -21.31 -4.67 11.29
CA HIS A 8 -20.44 -3.51 11.29
C HIS A 8 -21.34 -2.29 11.05
N ASP A 9 -21.56 -1.48 12.09
CA ASP A 9 -22.27 -0.21 11.96
C ASP A 9 -21.48 0.68 10.99
N PRO A 10 -22.00 0.96 9.77
CA PRO A 10 -21.31 1.81 8.82
C PRO A 10 -21.19 3.26 9.31
N ASN A 11 -21.91 3.63 10.37
CA ASN A 11 -21.86 4.94 11.00
C ASN A 11 -20.93 5.00 12.23
N ASP A 12 -20.14 3.95 12.49
CA ASP A 12 -19.15 3.96 13.57
C ASP A 12 -18.16 5.13 13.37
N PRO A 13 -18.00 6.05 14.35
CA PRO A 13 -17.15 7.23 14.18
C PRO A 13 -15.68 6.92 13.88
N GLU A 14 -15.11 5.85 14.44
CA GLU A 14 -13.70 5.49 14.22
C GLU A 14 -13.48 4.96 12.80
N LEU A 15 -14.47 4.23 12.28
CA LEU A 15 -14.43 3.78 10.91
C LEU A 15 -14.64 4.96 9.95
N LEU A 16 -15.62 5.82 10.19
CA LEU A 16 -15.87 7.00 9.36
C LEU A 16 -14.62 7.88 9.26
N GLU A 17 -13.90 8.04 10.37
CA GLU A 17 -12.61 8.75 10.38
C GLU A 17 -11.54 8.02 9.55
N ALA A 18 -11.44 6.70 9.66
CA ALA A 18 -10.52 5.91 8.83
C ALA A 18 -10.85 6.01 7.33
N MET A 19 -12.14 5.98 6.98
CA MET A 19 -12.62 5.97 5.59
C MET A 19 -12.18 7.20 4.80
N LYS A 20 -11.99 8.35 5.46
CA LYS A 20 -11.42 9.57 4.85
C LYS A 20 -10.04 9.36 4.23
N TYR A 21 -9.30 8.35 4.71
CA TYR A 21 -7.95 8.00 4.26
C TYR A 21 -7.92 6.71 3.42
N LEU A 22 -9.07 6.07 3.20
CA LEU A 22 -9.17 4.80 2.48
C LEU A 22 -9.90 4.96 1.15
N ALA A 23 -10.96 5.76 1.10
CA ALA A 23 -11.76 5.93 -0.10
C ALA A 23 -12.08 7.40 -0.37
N LEU A 24 -12.09 7.75 -1.65
CA LEU A 24 -12.57 9.07 -2.08
C LEU A 24 -14.09 9.18 -1.82
N PRO A 25 -14.57 10.26 -1.19
CA PRO A 25 -16.00 10.50 -0.98
C PRO A 25 -16.78 10.47 -2.31
N ALA A 26 -18.02 10.01 -2.28
CA ALA A 26 -18.85 9.86 -3.49
C ALA A 26 -19.03 11.19 -4.24
N GLU A 27 -19.24 12.29 -3.52
CA GLU A 27 -19.39 13.63 -4.10
C GLU A 27 -18.11 14.08 -4.82
N GLU A 28 -16.95 13.83 -4.23
CA GLU A 28 -15.66 14.16 -4.85
C GLU A 28 -15.38 13.28 -6.06
N LYS A 29 -15.73 11.98 -6.00
CA LYS A 29 -15.71 11.08 -7.18
C LYS A 29 -16.56 11.64 -8.32
N ILE A 30 -17.78 12.10 -8.04
CA ILE A 30 -18.67 12.67 -9.08
C ILE A 30 -18.04 13.93 -9.67
N LYS A 31 -17.59 14.86 -8.82
CA LYS A 31 -16.96 16.12 -9.27
C LYS A 31 -15.71 15.89 -10.12
N LEU A 32 -14.89 14.92 -9.74
CA LEU A 32 -13.69 14.54 -10.47
C LEU A 32 -14.05 13.98 -11.85
N ARG A 33 -15.05 13.10 -11.92
CA ARG A 33 -15.51 12.47 -13.17
C ARG A 33 -16.22 13.43 -14.12
N SER A 34 -16.79 14.51 -13.59
CA SER A 34 -17.49 15.53 -14.38
C SER A 34 -16.57 16.61 -14.97
N GLN A 35 -15.26 16.55 -14.74
CA GLN A 35 -14.35 17.56 -15.27
C GLN A 35 -14.31 17.52 -16.81
N PRO A 36 -14.21 18.68 -17.48
CA PRO A 36 -14.12 18.73 -18.93
C PRO A 36 -12.82 18.07 -19.39
N PHE A 37 -12.90 17.31 -20.48
CA PHE A 37 -11.75 16.57 -21.01
C PHE A 37 -11.86 16.43 -22.52
N ASP A 38 -10.82 16.89 -23.23
CA ASP A 38 -10.68 16.67 -24.68
C ASP A 38 -9.64 15.58 -24.92
N ALA A 39 -10.13 14.38 -25.27
CA ALA A 39 -9.29 13.21 -25.50
C ALA A 39 -8.29 13.38 -26.67
N LYS A 40 -8.54 14.31 -27.60
CA LYS A 40 -7.64 14.55 -28.74
C LYS A 40 -6.53 15.54 -28.39
N LYS A 41 -6.70 16.34 -27.33
CA LYS A 41 -5.73 17.36 -26.92
C LYS A 41 -4.98 17.00 -25.64
N ALA A 42 -5.65 16.38 -24.68
CA ALA A 42 -5.07 16.10 -23.37
C ALA A 42 -3.98 15.03 -23.47
N CYS A 43 -2.78 15.36 -22.97
CA CYS A 43 -1.61 14.50 -23.01
C CYS A 43 -0.68 14.72 -21.81
N TRP A 44 0.25 13.80 -21.63
CA TRP A 44 1.38 13.94 -20.73
C TRP A 44 2.66 14.17 -21.53
N VAL A 45 3.52 15.05 -21.04
CA VAL A 45 4.85 15.29 -21.62
C VAL A 45 5.93 15.25 -20.53
N PRO A 46 7.18 14.90 -20.86
CA PRO A 46 8.27 14.87 -19.89
C PRO A 46 8.53 16.25 -19.30
N ASP A 47 8.83 16.29 -18.01
CA ASP A 47 9.23 17.50 -17.29
C ASP A 47 10.46 17.22 -16.41
N PRO A 48 11.54 18.03 -16.49
CA PRO A 48 12.74 17.79 -15.70
C PRO A 48 12.55 17.81 -14.18
N LYS A 49 11.48 18.47 -13.67
CA LYS A 49 11.21 18.59 -12.23
C LYS A 49 10.12 17.62 -11.78
N GLU A 50 9.05 17.49 -12.56
CA GLU A 50 7.88 16.68 -12.20
C GLU A 50 7.93 15.26 -12.76
N SER A 51 8.98 14.90 -13.53
CA SER A 51 9.07 13.72 -14.41
C SER A 51 8.10 13.77 -15.59
N PHE A 52 6.81 13.94 -15.32
CA PHE A 52 5.75 14.16 -16.31
C PHE A 52 4.82 15.29 -15.88
N ILE A 53 4.28 16.03 -16.84
CA ILE A 53 3.32 17.11 -16.60
C ILE A 53 2.15 17.05 -17.59
N ALA A 54 0.96 17.42 -17.11
CA ALA A 54 -0.24 17.50 -17.93
C ALA A 54 -0.11 18.65 -18.94
N ALA A 55 -0.54 18.41 -20.17
CA ALA A 55 -0.53 19.41 -21.23
C ALA A 55 -1.69 19.20 -22.23
N GLU A 56 -1.95 20.23 -23.03
CA GLU A 56 -2.89 20.20 -24.15
C GLU A 56 -2.15 20.42 -25.46
N ILE A 57 -2.42 19.60 -26.48
CA ILE A 57 -1.86 19.76 -27.81
C ILE A 57 -2.43 21.01 -28.48
N GLU A 58 -1.56 21.94 -28.88
CA GLU A 58 -1.91 23.14 -29.64
C GLU A 58 -1.75 22.93 -31.14
N SER A 59 -0.65 22.29 -31.55
CA SER A 59 -0.41 21.95 -32.96
C SER A 59 0.56 20.78 -33.12
N THR A 60 0.50 20.14 -34.29
CA THR A 60 1.42 19.07 -34.68
C THR A 60 2.04 19.45 -36.02
N LYS A 61 3.38 19.43 -36.10
CA LYS A 61 4.15 19.69 -37.31
C LYS A 61 5.21 18.62 -37.46
N ASP A 62 5.15 17.86 -38.55
CA ASP A 62 6.07 16.75 -38.83
C ASP A 62 6.18 15.78 -37.64
N ASN A 63 7.37 15.68 -37.04
CA ASN A 63 7.66 14.81 -35.89
C ASN A 63 7.66 15.54 -34.53
N GLN A 64 7.11 16.75 -34.48
CA GLN A 64 7.06 17.58 -33.28
C GLN A 64 5.62 17.98 -32.94
N VAL A 65 5.37 18.07 -31.64
CA VAL A 65 4.08 18.48 -31.08
C VAL A 65 4.32 19.69 -30.19
N THR A 66 3.63 20.79 -30.49
CA THR A 66 3.59 21.96 -29.61
C THR A 66 2.42 21.78 -28.65
N VAL A 67 2.73 21.81 -27.37
CA VAL A 67 1.78 21.61 -26.27
C VAL A 67 1.79 22.81 -25.33
N LYS A 68 0.64 23.11 -24.73
CA LYS A 68 0.51 24.03 -23.61
C LYS A 68 0.40 23.24 -22.31
N THR A 69 1.40 23.38 -21.45
CA THR A 69 1.41 22.69 -20.15
C THR A 69 0.36 23.28 -19.20
N CYS A 70 -0.01 22.54 -18.15
CA CYS A 70 -0.90 23.02 -17.10
C CYS A 70 -0.35 24.22 -16.30
N LYS A 71 0.95 24.54 -16.44
CA LYS A 71 1.61 25.74 -15.91
C LYS A 71 1.47 26.96 -16.83
N GLY A 72 0.82 26.81 -17.99
CA GLY A 72 0.63 27.86 -18.99
C GLY A 72 1.79 28.05 -19.96
N GLU A 73 2.87 27.28 -19.82
CA GLU A 73 4.04 27.32 -20.69
C GLU A 73 3.77 26.53 -21.98
N SER A 74 4.08 27.12 -23.14
CA SER A 74 4.08 26.39 -24.42
C SER A 74 5.45 25.74 -24.65
N ARG A 75 5.46 24.47 -25.05
CA ARG A 75 6.66 23.65 -25.27
C ARG A 75 6.52 22.84 -26.54
N THR A 76 7.62 22.67 -27.26
CA THR A 76 7.67 21.76 -28.40
C THR A 76 8.47 20.53 -28.02
N VAL A 77 7.84 19.36 -28.12
CA VAL A 77 8.43 18.05 -27.80
C VAL A 77 8.35 17.13 -29.01
N LYS A 78 9.13 16.05 -29.01
CA LYS A 78 8.99 15.03 -30.06
C LYS A 78 7.68 14.30 -29.86
N LYS A 79 7.06 13.87 -30.97
CA LYS A 79 5.81 13.12 -30.93
C LYS A 79 5.89 11.85 -30.08
N ASP A 80 7.02 11.15 -30.13
CA ASP A 80 7.25 9.90 -29.38
C ASP A 80 7.36 10.10 -27.86
N ASP A 81 7.65 11.32 -27.41
CA ASP A 81 7.72 11.67 -25.98
C ASP A 81 6.33 12.00 -25.39
N VAL A 82 5.31 12.17 -26.24
CA VAL A 82 3.94 12.50 -25.81
C VAL A 82 3.20 11.22 -25.44
N GLN A 83 2.70 11.13 -24.21
CA GLN A 83 1.90 10.01 -23.74
C GLN A 83 0.42 10.38 -23.62
N GLU A 84 -0.47 9.44 -23.90
CA GLU A 84 -1.91 9.66 -23.81
C GLU A 84 -2.38 9.85 -22.37
N MET A 85 -3.34 10.76 -22.18
CA MET A 85 -3.96 11.00 -20.89
C MET A 85 -5.25 10.20 -20.75
N ASN A 86 -5.42 9.52 -19.63
CA ASN A 86 -6.69 8.87 -19.31
C ASN A 86 -7.78 9.91 -19.00
N PRO A 87 -9.04 9.69 -19.45
CA PRO A 87 -10.14 10.61 -19.13
C PRO A 87 -10.47 10.63 -17.63
N PRO A 88 -11.17 11.68 -17.15
CA PRO A 88 -11.45 11.90 -15.73
C PRO A 88 -12.16 10.75 -15.01
N LYS A 89 -12.86 9.89 -15.74
CA LYS A 89 -13.48 8.68 -15.19
C LYS A 89 -12.49 7.71 -14.54
N TYR A 90 -11.21 7.79 -14.93
CA TYR A 90 -10.12 6.95 -14.46
C TYR A 90 -9.16 7.68 -13.51
N TRP A 91 -9.41 8.94 -13.16
CA TRP A 91 -8.57 9.63 -12.20
C TRP A 91 -8.83 9.11 -10.78
N CYS A 92 -7.78 9.05 -9.96
CA CYS A 92 -7.84 8.58 -8.57
C CYS A 92 -8.40 7.15 -8.39
N LEU A 93 -8.22 6.27 -9.40
CA LEU A 93 -8.69 4.88 -9.34
C LEU A 93 -8.10 4.08 -8.18
N ASP A 94 -8.87 3.12 -7.70
CA ASP A 94 -8.44 2.18 -6.66
C ASP A 94 -7.50 1.10 -7.20
N ASP A 95 -7.67 0.67 -8.46
CA ASP A 95 -6.77 -0.23 -9.19
C ASP A 95 -6.32 0.39 -10.51
N MET A 96 -5.01 0.58 -10.68
CA MET A 96 -4.43 1.16 -11.89
C MET A 96 -4.47 0.20 -13.09
N ALA A 97 -4.74 -1.09 -12.87
CA ALA A 97 -4.97 -2.03 -13.97
C ALA A 97 -6.24 -1.70 -14.78
N ASP A 98 -7.15 -0.89 -14.23
CA ASP A 98 -8.37 -0.44 -14.91
C ASP A 98 -8.15 0.77 -15.84
N LEU A 99 -6.94 1.32 -15.90
CA LEU A 99 -6.60 2.41 -16.82
C LEU A 99 -6.72 1.95 -18.29
N THR A 100 -7.19 2.84 -19.17
CA THR A 100 -7.22 2.56 -20.62
C THR A 100 -5.83 2.72 -21.23
N TYR A 101 -5.16 3.83 -20.91
CA TYR A 101 -3.79 4.06 -21.32
C TYR A 101 -2.86 3.67 -20.18
N LEU A 102 -2.19 2.53 -20.35
CA LEU A 102 -1.22 2.00 -19.39
C LEU A 102 0.18 2.52 -19.73
N ASN A 103 0.47 3.73 -19.25
CA ASN A 103 1.77 4.39 -19.44
C ASN A 103 2.31 4.95 -18.11
N ASP A 104 3.62 5.19 -18.08
CA ASP A 104 4.34 5.61 -16.87
C ASP A 104 3.76 6.92 -16.29
N ALA A 105 3.38 7.87 -17.15
CA ALA A 105 2.80 9.13 -16.72
C ALA A 105 1.46 8.93 -16.01
N SER A 106 0.59 8.06 -16.52
CA SER A 106 -0.73 7.79 -15.92
C SER A 106 -0.62 7.05 -14.59
N VAL A 107 0.33 6.12 -14.47
CA VAL A 107 0.60 5.43 -13.19
C VAL A 107 1.12 6.42 -12.15
N LEU A 108 2.14 7.23 -12.52
CA LEU A 108 2.70 8.24 -11.62
C LEU A 108 1.65 9.28 -11.19
N ALA A 109 0.85 9.79 -12.14
CA ALA A 109 -0.20 10.75 -11.87
C ALA A 109 -1.25 10.20 -10.91
N THR A 110 -1.70 8.95 -11.09
CA THR A 110 -2.70 8.30 -10.22
C THR A 110 -2.17 8.15 -8.79
N LEU A 111 -0.94 7.66 -8.64
CA LEU A 111 -0.28 7.54 -7.35
C LEU A 111 -0.12 8.90 -6.65
N ARG A 112 0.28 9.93 -7.40
CA ARG A 112 0.47 11.29 -6.88
C ARG A 112 -0.85 11.93 -6.44
N ASP A 113 -1.91 11.77 -7.24
CA ASP A 113 -3.24 12.33 -6.97
C ASP A 113 -3.86 11.69 -5.71
N ARG A 114 -3.76 10.37 -5.59
CA ARG A 114 -4.18 9.61 -4.39
C ARG A 114 -3.39 10.01 -3.16
N TYR A 115 -2.07 10.05 -3.27
CA TYR A 115 -1.21 10.44 -2.15
C TYR A 115 -1.47 11.88 -1.69
N GLY A 116 -1.75 12.81 -2.62
CA GLY A 116 -2.14 14.19 -2.31
C GLY A 116 -3.45 14.29 -1.51
N ARG A 117 -4.29 13.25 -1.56
CA ARG A 117 -5.53 13.10 -0.77
C ARG A 117 -5.37 12.18 0.45
N TRP A 118 -4.12 11.84 0.80
CA TRP A 118 -3.80 10.91 1.89
C TRP A 118 -4.31 9.48 1.70
N LEU A 119 -4.63 9.09 0.46
CA LEU A 119 -4.97 7.71 0.08
C LEU A 119 -3.67 6.97 -0.24
N ILE A 120 -3.07 6.33 0.77
CA ILE A 120 -1.71 5.76 0.63
C ILE A 120 -1.67 4.40 -0.07
N TYR A 121 -2.80 3.70 -0.13
CA TYR A 121 -2.92 2.38 -0.73
C TYR A 121 -3.55 2.50 -2.12
N THR A 122 -2.94 1.85 -3.11
CA THR A 122 -3.44 1.77 -4.50
C THR A 122 -3.11 0.41 -5.08
N TYR A 123 -4.03 -0.25 -5.76
CA TYR A 123 -3.74 -1.49 -6.48
C TYR A 123 -3.13 -1.22 -7.85
N SER A 124 -2.33 -2.16 -8.31
CA SER A 124 -1.86 -2.27 -9.69
C SER A 124 -1.92 -3.74 -10.07
N GLY A 125 -3.12 -4.20 -10.46
CA GLY A 125 -3.41 -5.60 -10.73
C GLY A 125 -3.21 -6.46 -9.48
N LEU A 126 -2.14 -7.25 -9.44
CA LEU A 126 -1.79 -8.10 -8.28
C LEU A 126 -1.05 -7.32 -7.18
N PHE A 127 -0.44 -6.18 -7.50
CA PHE A 127 0.34 -5.42 -6.55
C PHE A 127 -0.54 -4.54 -5.67
N CYS A 128 -0.18 -4.45 -4.39
CA CYS A 128 -0.68 -3.44 -3.46
C CYS A 128 0.44 -2.42 -3.23
N VAL A 129 0.32 -1.26 -3.89
CA VAL A 129 1.28 -0.16 -3.77
C VAL A 129 0.94 0.64 -2.54
N VAL A 130 1.96 0.91 -1.72
CA VAL A 130 1.86 1.69 -0.48
C VAL A 130 2.87 2.82 -0.53
N ILE A 131 2.43 4.05 -0.38
CA ILE A 131 3.31 5.22 -0.27
C ILE A 131 3.38 5.65 1.20
N ASN A 132 4.58 5.72 1.76
CA ASN A 132 4.78 6.07 3.17
C ASN A 132 4.24 7.50 3.46
N PRO A 133 3.21 7.66 4.32
CA PRO A 133 2.62 8.98 4.62
C PRO A 133 3.49 9.88 5.49
N TYR A 134 4.55 9.36 6.12
CA TYR A 134 5.33 10.06 7.15
C TYR A 134 4.48 10.64 8.30
N LYS A 135 3.25 10.14 8.46
CA LYS A 135 2.27 10.55 9.47
C LYS A 135 1.49 9.32 9.92
N ARG A 136 1.06 9.32 11.18
CA ARG A 136 0.13 8.30 11.69
C ARG A 136 -1.27 8.57 11.13
N LEU A 137 -1.80 7.60 10.39
CA LEU A 137 -3.17 7.62 9.90
C LEU A 137 -4.03 6.64 10.72
N PRO A 138 -5.30 6.95 10.99
CA PRO A 138 -6.20 6.12 11.81
C PRO A 138 -6.75 4.89 11.06
N ILE A 139 -5.98 4.31 10.14
CA ILE A 139 -6.40 3.21 9.24
C ILE A 139 -6.04 1.81 9.75
N TYR A 140 -5.35 1.70 10.89
CA TYR A 140 -4.91 0.42 11.45
C TYR A 140 -5.65 0.04 12.74
N ASN A 141 -6.82 0.63 13.00
CA ASN A 141 -7.62 0.35 14.19
C ASN A 141 -8.43 -0.96 14.05
N MET A 142 -9.02 -1.41 15.16
CA MET A 142 -9.77 -2.67 15.18
C MET A 142 -11.04 -2.62 14.31
N LYS A 143 -11.68 -1.45 14.19
CA LYS A 143 -12.87 -1.28 13.34
C LYS A 143 -12.55 -1.53 11.87
N VAL A 144 -11.40 -1.04 11.39
CA VAL A 144 -10.90 -1.33 10.05
C VAL A 144 -10.56 -2.82 9.90
N VAL A 145 -9.93 -3.46 10.89
CA VAL A 145 -9.68 -4.92 10.84
C VAL A 145 -10.98 -5.70 10.61
N LEU A 146 -12.04 -5.37 11.37
CA LEU A 146 -13.35 -6.00 11.23
C LEU A 146 -14.04 -5.67 9.89
N ALA A 147 -13.86 -4.44 9.38
CA ALA A 147 -14.43 -4.02 8.10
C ALA A 147 -13.89 -4.83 6.92
N TYR A 148 -12.62 -5.23 6.97
CA TYR A 148 -11.94 -5.97 5.90
C TYR A 148 -12.05 -7.49 6.04
N ARG A 149 -12.38 -8.00 7.23
CA ARG A 149 -12.44 -9.44 7.51
C ARG A 149 -13.51 -10.12 6.66
N GLY A 150 -13.12 -11.17 5.92
CA GLY A 150 -14.00 -11.96 5.08
C GLY A 150 -14.58 -11.21 3.88
N ARG A 151 -14.03 -10.03 3.54
CA ARG A 151 -14.46 -9.24 2.39
C ARG A 151 -13.57 -9.50 1.18
N LYS A 152 -14.17 -9.53 -0.01
CA LYS A 152 -13.37 -9.62 -1.24
C LYS A 152 -12.68 -8.28 -1.49
N ARG A 153 -11.49 -8.34 -2.09
CA ARG A 153 -10.70 -7.15 -2.48
C ARG A 153 -11.50 -6.13 -3.29
N THR A 154 -12.45 -6.57 -4.12
CA THR A 154 -13.30 -5.71 -4.96
C THR A 154 -14.44 -5.03 -4.20
N GLU A 155 -14.74 -5.48 -2.98
CA GLU A 155 -15.84 -4.98 -2.16
C GLU A 155 -15.39 -3.89 -1.18
N VAL A 156 -14.08 -3.73 -0.99
CA VAL A 156 -13.46 -2.79 -0.04
C VAL A 156 -12.44 -1.92 -0.76
N ALA A 157 -12.12 -0.78 -0.16
CA ALA A 157 -11.09 0.10 -0.68
C ALA A 157 -9.69 -0.55 -0.63
N PRO A 158 -8.71 -0.06 -1.39
CA PRO A 158 -7.36 -0.61 -1.34
C PRO A 158 -6.76 -0.56 0.05
N HIS A 159 -6.30 -1.72 0.54
CA HIS A 159 -5.60 -1.82 1.81
C HIS A 159 -4.75 -3.09 1.89
N LEU A 160 -3.72 -3.01 2.72
CA LEU A 160 -2.95 -4.17 3.19
C LEU A 160 -3.83 -5.28 3.80
N TYR A 161 -4.88 -4.94 4.56
CA TYR A 161 -5.72 -5.91 5.25
C TYR A 161 -6.56 -6.73 4.27
N ALA A 162 -6.97 -6.18 3.14
CA ALA A 162 -7.63 -6.97 2.08
C ALA A 162 -6.69 -8.06 1.53
N ILE A 163 -5.40 -7.75 1.36
CA ILE A 163 -4.41 -8.72 0.90
C ILE A 163 -4.15 -9.78 1.97
N SER A 164 -3.99 -9.36 3.23
CA SER A 164 -3.83 -10.28 4.36
C SER A 164 -5.04 -11.20 4.53
N ASP A 165 -6.26 -10.68 4.46
CA ASP A 165 -7.49 -11.46 4.59
C ASP A 165 -7.68 -12.43 3.42
N THR A 166 -7.34 -12.00 2.20
CA THR A 166 -7.35 -12.87 1.03
C THR A 166 -6.37 -14.03 1.20
N ALA A 167 -5.14 -13.76 1.66
CA ALA A 167 -4.16 -14.81 1.94
C ALA A 167 -4.65 -15.76 3.04
N TYR A 168 -5.16 -15.23 4.16
CA TYR A 168 -5.71 -16.05 5.24
C TYR A 168 -6.87 -16.93 4.77
N SER A 169 -7.82 -16.35 4.02
CA SER A 169 -8.98 -17.07 3.49
C SER A 169 -8.59 -18.14 2.48
N ASN A 170 -7.66 -17.84 1.56
CA ASN A 170 -7.14 -18.81 0.60
C ASN A 170 -6.41 -19.96 1.29
N MET A 171 -5.57 -19.66 2.29
CA MET A 171 -4.88 -20.69 3.08
C MET A 171 -5.87 -21.67 3.73
N LEU A 172 -6.96 -21.17 4.31
CA LEU A 172 -7.97 -22.01 4.95
C LEU A 172 -8.81 -22.81 3.96
N ARG A 173 -9.19 -22.18 2.84
CA ARG A 173 -10.05 -22.78 1.81
C ARG A 173 -9.28 -23.81 0.98
N ASP A 174 -8.13 -23.42 0.47
CA ASP A 174 -7.35 -24.15 -0.53
C ASP A 174 -6.35 -25.11 0.13
N ARG A 175 -6.12 -24.97 1.45
CA ARG A 175 -5.17 -25.79 2.24
C ARG A 175 -3.73 -25.71 1.73
N GLU A 176 -3.37 -24.56 1.16
CA GLU A 176 -2.03 -24.28 0.65
C GLU A 176 -1.36 -23.15 1.42
N ASN A 177 -0.05 -23.28 1.63
CA ASN A 177 0.77 -22.24 2.24
C ASN A 177 0.75 -20.97 1.39
N GLN A 178 0.73 -19.81 2.06
CA GLN A 178 0.69 -18.50 1.39
C GLN A 178 1.96 -17.71 1.68
N SER A 179 2.31 -16.81 0.78
CA SER A 179 3.44 -15.90 0.95
C SER A 179 3.06 -14.47 0.63
N MET A 180 3.49 -13.52 1.47
CA MET A 180 3.37 -12.08 1.21
C MET A 180 4.77 -11.48 1.05
N LEU A 181 5.09 -11.00 -0.14
CA LEU A 181 6.37 -10.35 -0.43
C LEU A 181 6.23 -8.82 -0.26
N ILE A 182 6.87 -8.26 0.76
CA ILE A 182 6.88 -6.82 1.03
C ILE A 182 8.23 -6.25 0.59
N THR A 183 8.23 -5.57 -0.55
CA THR A 183 9.43 -4.94 -1.15
C THR A 183 9.39 -3.42 -1.03
N GLY A 184 10.52 -2.76 -1.27
CA GLY A 184 10.67 -1.31 -1.26
C GLY A 184 12.06 -0.88 -0.83
N GLU A 185 12.43 0.34 -1.17
CA GLU A 185 13.69 0.93 -0.73
C GLU A 185 13.71 1.17 0.80
N SER A 186 14.87 1.59 1.28
CA SER A 186 15.03 2.05 2.65
C SER A 186 14.13 3.27 2.91
N GLY A 187 13.42 3.29 4.04
CA GLY A 187 12.45 4.35 4.36
C GLY A 187 11.05 4.16 3.75
N ALA A 188 10.83 3.17 2.87
CA ALA A 188 9.52 2.91 2.26
C ALA A 188 8.43 2.42 3.24
N GLY A 189 8.78 2.10 4.49
CA GLY A 189 7.81 1.64 5.51
C GLY A 189 7.56 0.12 5.52
N LYS A 190 8.47 -0.69 4.95
CA LYS A 190 8.37 -2.17 4.94
C LYS A 190 8.12 -2.75 6.33
N THR A 191 8.95 -2.40 7.30
CA THR A 191 8.89 -2.91 8.68
C THR A 191 7.54 -2.63 9.34
N GLU A 192 7.01 -1.43 9.15
CA GLU A 192 5.70 -1.05 9.71
C GLU A 192 4.57 -1.85 9.04
N ASN A 193 4.58 -1.98 7.71
CA ASN A 193 3.61 -2.83 7.02
C ASN A 193 3.71 -4.29 7.47
N THR A 194 4.92 -4.86 7.62
CA THR A 194 5.11 -6.22 8.15
C THR A 194 4.51 -6.39 9.54
N LYS A 195 4.73 -5.43 10.46
CA LYS A 195 4.09 -5.44 11.78
C LYS A 195 2.57 -5.45 11.66
N LYS A 196 1.99 -4.60 10.79
CA LYS A 196 0.53 -4.54 10.58
C LYS A 196 -0.05 -5.82 10.00
N VAL A 197 0.66 -6.52 9.11
CA VAL A 197 0.24 -7.84 8.62
C VAL A 197 0.19 -8.86 9.76
N ILE A 198 1.24 -8.93 10.59
CA ILE A 198 1.30 -9.86 11.72
C ILE A 198 0.16 -9.57 12.71
N GLN A 199 -0.07 -8.29 13.01
CA GLN A 199 -1.18 -7.84 13.87
C GLN A 199 -2.55 -8.28 13.31
N TYR A 200 -2.76 -8.09 12.02
CA TYR A 200 -3.99 -8.51 11.37
C TYR A 200 -4.26 -10.01 11.55
N PHE A 201 -3.25 -10.85 11.29
CA PHE A 201 -3.36 -12.29 11.45
C PHE A 201 -3.63 -12.71 12.91
N ALA A 202 -2.96 -12.07 13.87
CA ALA A 202 -3.20 -12.30 15.29
C ALA A 202 -4.65 -12.03 15.68
N LEU A 203 -5.21 -10.89 15.25
CA LEU A 203 -6.56 -10.49 15.57
C LEU A 203 -7.62 -11.39 14.91
N VAL A 204 -7.45 -11.72 13.63
CA VAL A 204 -8.42 -12.55 12.89
C VAL A 204 -8.42 -13.99 13.40
N ALA A 205 -7.26 -14.54 13.75
CA ALA A 205 -7.14 -15.88 14.31
C ALA A 205 -7.65 -15.97 15.77
N ALA A 206 -7.53 -14.89 16.56
CA ALA A 206 -8.01 -14.83 17.94
C ALA A 206 -9.54 -14.66 18.06
N ALA A 207 -10.21 -14.13 17.03
CA ALA A 207 -11.64 -13.85 17.06
C ALA A 207 -12.55 -15.11 17.06
N GLY A 208 -11.99 -16.31 17.16
CA GLY A 208 -12.71 -17.59 17.33
C GLY A 208 -12.63 -18.19 18.74
N THR A 209 -11.99 -17.51 19.68
CA THR A 209 -11.91 -17.92 21.09
C THR A 209 -12.92 -17.11 21.91
N LYS A 210 -13.85 -17.78 22.60
CA LYS A 210 -14.52 -17.17 23.75
C LYS A 210 -13.42 -16.67 24.69
N LYS A 211 -13.52 -15.41 25.15
CA LYS A 211 -12.63 -14.88 26.19
C LYS A 211 -12.68 -15.79 27.40
N GLU A 212 -11.69 -16.65 27.58
CA GLU A 212 -11.39 -17.26 28.86
C GLU A 212 -10.17 -16.52 29.44
N ASP A 213 -10.40 -15.97 30.63
CA ASP A 213 -9.47 -15.38 31.59
C ASP A 213 -8.79 -14.03 31.31
N GLU A 214 -9.46 -12.96 31.78
CA GLU A 214 -8.91 -11.61 32.04
C GLU A 214 -7.97 -11.56 33.28
N GLY A 215 -7.04 -12.52 33.42
CA GLY A 215 -6.25 -12.67 34.66
C GLY A 215 -4.73 -12.59 34.55
N LYS A 216 -4.13 -12.89 33.39
CA LYS A 216 -2.67 -12.91 33.24
C LYS A 216 -2.24 -12.11 32.02
N LYS A 217 -1.35 -11.15 32.25
CA LYS A 217 -0.56 -10.41 31.25
C LYS A 217 0.45 -11.37 30.58
N THR A 218 -0.02 -12.48 30.02
CA THR A 218 0.80 -13.36 29.19
C THR A 218 1.02 -12.65 27.86
N MET A 219 2.30 -12.43 27.55
CA MET A 219 2.75 -11.85 26.28
C MET A 219 2.07 -12.57 25.11
N THR A 220 1.29 -11.84 24.31
CA THR A 220 0.61 -12.43 23.16
C THR A 220 1.65 -12.90 22.14
N LEU A 221 1.30 -13.83 21.25
CA LEU A 221 2.22 -14.23 20.19
C LEU A 221 2.60 -13.04 19.28
N GLU A 222 1.68 -12.07 19.13
CA GLU A 222 1.99 -10.77 18.52
C GLU A 222 3.16 -10.09 19.25
N ASP A 223 3.03 -9.88 20.56
CA ASP A 223 4.06 -9.25 21.37
C ASP A 223 5.39 -10.00 21.24
N GLN A 224 5.36 -11.33 21.20
CA GLN A 224 6.56 -12.16 21.04
C GLN A 224 7.25 -11.92 19.69
N ILE A 225 6.51 -11.99 18.57
CA ILE A 225 7.07 -11.73 17.23
C ILE A 225 7.55 -10.28 17.10
N VAL A 226 6.80 -9.32 17.63
CA VAL A 226 7.17 -7.90 17.60
C VAL A 226 8.40 -7.62 18.47
N SER A 227 8.52 -8.27 19.64
CA SER A 227 9.65 -8.13 20.56
C SER A 227 10.97 -8.71 20.02
N ALA A 228 10.91 -9.62 19.05
CA ALA A 228 12.10 -10.09 18.35
C ALA A 228 12.71 -9.01 17.45
N ASN A 229 11.90 -8.04 16.97
CA ASN A 229 12.39 -6.99 16.07
C ASN A 229 13.46 -6.11 16.72
N PRO A 230 13.33 -5.54 17.94
CA PRO A 230 14.40 -4.78 18.57
C PRO A 230 15.77 -5.48 18.54
N VAL A 231 15.82 -6.80 18.80
CA VAL A 231 17.07 -7.57 18.75
C VAL A 231 17.57 -7.68 17.32
N LEU A 232 16.71 -8.07 16.37
CA LEU A 232 17.08 -8.19 14.96
C LEU A 232 17.52 -6.85 14.35
N GLU A 233 16.88 -5.75 14.76
CA GLU A 233 17.23 -4.40 14.33
C GLU A 233 18.56 -3.96 14.94
N ALA A 234 18.82 -4.24 16.22
CA ALA A 234 20.09 -3.88 16.87
C ALA A 234 21.31 -4.54 16.21
N TYR A 235 21.19 -5.80 15.77
CA TYR A 235 22.29 -6.55 15.15
C TYR A 235 22.33 -6.50 13.62
N GLY A 236 21.19 -6.23 12.98
CA GLY A 236 21.05 -6.35 11.54
C GLY A 236 20.66 -5.06 10.81
N ASN A 237 20.32 -4.00 11.52
CA ASN A 237 20.09 -2.69 10.92
C ASN A 237 21.31 -1.78 11.10
N ALA A 238 21.44 -0.82 10.21
CA ALA A 238 22.49 0.20 10.29
C ALA A 238 22.03 1.52 9.66
N LYS A 239 22.75 2.60 9.98
CA LYS A 239 22.58 3.87 9.30
C LYS A 239 23.24 3.79 7.91
N THR A 240 22.48 4.22 6.92
CA THR A 240 22.92 4.35 5.52
C THR A 240 22.78 5.81 5.09
N THR A 241 23.27 6.14 3.89
CA THR A 241 23.12 7.48 3.32
C THR A 241 21.66 7.90 3.11
N ARG A 242 20.75 6.92 2.93
CA ARG A 242 19.34 7.18 2.62
C ARG A 242 18.36 6.84 3.76
N ASN A 243 18.81 6.16 4.81
CA ASN A 243 17.94 5.74 5.92
C ASN A 243 18.76 5.47 7.19
N ASN A 244 18.30 6.00 8.32
CA ASN A 244 18.92 5.86 9.64
C ASN A 244 18.72 4.48 10.30
N ASN A 245 17.73 3.70 9.87
CA ASN A 245 17.45 2.36 10.40
C ASN A 245 17.19 1.38 9.25
N SER A 246 18.20 1.15 8.40
CA SER A 246 18.08 0.28 7.23
C SER A 246 18.41 -1.16 7.60
N SER A 247 17.47 -2.08 7.43
CA SER A 247 17.77 -3.51 7.51
C SER A 247 18.77 -3.94 6.44
N ARG A 248 19.82 -4.64 6.86
CA ARG A 248 20.93 -5.14 6.03
C ARG A 248 20.90 -6.65 5.88
N PHE A 249 19.72 -7.24 6.01
CA PHE A 249 19.42 -8.66 5.85
C PHE A 249 18.00 -8.80 5.29
N GLY A 250 17.76 -9.90 4.57
CA GLY A 250 16.43 -10.38 4.25
C GLY A 250 15.81 -11.11 5.44
N LYS A 251 14.52 -10.90 5.69
CA LYS A 251 13.77 -11.53 6.77
C LYS A 251 12.57 -12.26 6.21
N PHE A 252 12.47 -13.55 6.48
CA PHE A 252 11.30 -14.36 6.15
C PHE A 252 10.64 -14.79 7.47
N ILE A 253 9.42 -14.32 7.71
CA ILE A 253 8.66 -14.66 8.91
C ILE A 253 7.59 -15.67 8.49
N ARG A 254 7.64 -16.88 9.05
CA ARG A 254 6.58 -17.87 8.91
C ARG A 254 5.64 -17.76 10.10
N ILE A 255 4.34 -17.63 9.82
CA ILE A 255 3.29 -17.69 10.83
C ILE A 255 2.51 -18.97 10.55
N HIS A 256 2.53 -19.88 11.52
CA HIS A 256 1.92 -21.20 11.39
C HIS A 256 0.50 -21.14 11.90
N PHE A 257 -0.45 -21.64 11.11
CA PHE A 257 -1.84 -21.78 11.51
C PHE A 257 -2.20 -23.25 11.65
N GLY A 258 -2.85 -23.61 12.75
CA GLY A 258 -3.37 -24.95 12.98
C GLY A 258 -4.59 -25.25 12.10
N PRO A 259 -5.09 -26.50 12.12
CA PRO A 259 -6.21 -26.93 11.27
C PRO A 259 -7.50 -26.10 11.42
N SER A 260 -7.70 -25.51 12.60
CA SER A 260 -8.83 -24.64 12.96
C SER A 260 -8.65 -23.17 12.56
N GLY A 261 -7.55 -22.82 11.89
CA GLY A 261 -7.20 -21.44 11.50
C GLY A 261 -6.66 -20.58 12.64
N LYS A 262 -6.44 -21.15 13.83
CA LYS A 262 -5.78 -20.47 14.94
C LYS A 262 -4.28 -20.45 14.75
N ILE A 263 -3.58 -19.46 15.31
CA ILE A 263 -2.12 -19.44 15.25
C ILE A 263 -1.55 -20.56 16.13
N ALA A 264 -0.66 -21.37 15.55
CA ALA A 264 0.04 -22.46 16.19
C ALA A 264 1.49 -22.11 16.56
N GLY A 265 2.07 -21.07 15.95
CA GLY A 265 3.41 -20.59 16.24
C GLY A 265 3.94 -19.66 15.16
N ALA A 266 5.18 -19.22 15.31
CA ALA A 266 5.88 -18.46 14.29
C ALA A 266 7.39 -18.69 14.38
N ASP A 267 8.08 -18.52 13.27
CA ASP A 267 9.54 -18.56 13.21
C ASP A 267 10.07 -17.52 12.21
N ILE A 268 11.35 -17.19 12.35
CA ILE A 268 12.02 -16.17 11.55
C ILE A 268 13.29 -16.77 10.95
N GLU A 269 13.37 -16.75 9.63
CA GLU A 269 14.58 -17.08 8.89
C GLU A 269 15.23 -15.79 8.37
N VAL A 270 16.54 -15.70 8.54
CA VAL A 270 17.35 -14.54 8.14
C VAL A 270 18.26 -14.93 7.00
N TYR A 271 18.26 -14.11 5.95
CA TYR A 271 19.00 -14.35 4.72
C TYR A 271 19.90 -13.15 4.39
N LEU A 272 21.05 -13.41 3.75
CA LEU A 272 21.90 -12.39 3.12
C LEU A 272 22.27 -11.20 4.03
N LEU A 273 22.71 -11.47 5.27
CA LEU A 273 23.27 -10.43 6.13
C LEU A 273 24.51 -9.81 5.47
N GLU A 274 24.57 -8.48 5.39
CA GLU A 274 25.70 -7.72 4.84
C GLU A 274 26.94 -7.78 5.77
N LYS A 275 27.64 -8.91 5.76
CA LYS A 275 28.81 -9.17 6.62
C LYS A 275 29.92 -8.13 6.48
N SER A 276 30.10 -7.54 5.29
CA SER A 276 31.13 -6.52 5.05
C SER A 276 31.00 -5.31 5.96
N ARG A 277 29.77 -4.95 6.37
CA ARG A 277 29.50 -3.80 7.25
C ARG A 277 30.11 -3.94 8.64
N VAL A 278 30.36 -5.16 9.10
CA VAL A 278 30.96 -5.44 10.41
C VAL A 278 32.36 -4.83 10.51
N ILE A 279 33.12 -4.84 9.40
CA ILE A 279 34.52 -4.40 9.37
C ILE A 279 34.76 -3.18 8.48
N PHE A 280 33.74 -2.72 7.74
CA PHE A 280 33.88 -1.62 6.80
C PHE A 280 32.66 -0.70 6.81
N GLN A 281 32.91 0.61 6.96
CA GLN A 281 31.89 1.65 6.86
C GLN A 281 32.34 2.74 5.88
N GLN A 282 31.44 3.18 5.00
CA GLN A 282 31.69 4.35 4.17
C GLN A 282 31.57 5.63 5.03
N PRO A 283 32.26 6.73 4.67
CA PRO A 283 32.19 7.99 5.41
C PRO A 283 30.73 8.43 5.67
N GLY A 284 30.41 8.74 6.93
CA GLY A 284 29.07 9.16 7.36
C GLY A 284 28.06 8.04 7.61
N LYS A 285 28.46 6.76 7.54
CA LYS A 285 27.64 5.59 7.92
C LYS A 285 28.17 5.00 9.23
N ILE A 286 27.27 4.74 10.18
CA ILE A 286 27.53 4.02 11.44
C ILE A 286 26.64 2.78 11.45
#